data_AF-A0A5C1Q3H6-F1
#
_entry.id   AF-A0A5C1Q3H6-F1
#
_cell.length_a   1.000
_cell.length_b   1.000
_cell.length_c   1.000
_cell.angle_alpha   90.00
_cell.angle_beta   90.00
_cell.angle_gamma   90.00
#
_symmetry.space_group_name_H-M   'P 1'
#
loop_
_entity.id
_entity.type
_entity.pdbx_description
1 polymer ?
#
loop_
_entity_poly.entity_id
_entity_poly.type
_entity_poly.pdbx_seq_one_letter_code
_entity_poly.pdbx_strand_id
1 'polypeptide(L)'
;MVFDVSVALTWILFLALFPMAYFWLRRAWRIGVKRDFSEVALKRGEPPADASRWAPYELMINLLAGVIVVYVIVSVVLGLLDFETWNAVAGTTIWCKFFASFALGRQAHGLGARQAADKAATTVRTQRS
;
A
#
# COMPACT_ATOMS: atom_id res chain seq x y z
N MET A 1 3.62 35.37 14.35
CA MET A 1 2.99 34.10 14.77
C MET A 1 3.89 33.49 15.82
N VAL A 2 3.39 33.18 17.01
CA VAL A 2 4.18 32.46 18.02
C VAL A 2 4.40 31.05 17.49
N PHE A 3 5.66 30.64 17.34
CA PHE A 3 5.98 29.27 17.00
C PHE A 3 5.77 28.43 18.26
N ASP A 4 4.63 27.74 18.33
CA ASP A 4 4.32 26.82 19.40
C ASP A 4 4.42 25.37 18.92
N VAL A 5 4.29 24.43 19.86
CA VAL A 5 4.40 23.01 19.59
C VAL A 5 3.33 22.53 18.59
N SER A 6 2.13 23.13 18.61
CA SER A 6 1.03 22.74 17.74
C SER A 6 1.33 23.07 16.28
N VAL A 7 1.85 24.28 16.02
CA VAL A 7 2.29 24.70 14.68
C VAL A 7 3.40 23.78 14.19
N ALA A 8 4.41 23.51 15.02
CA ALA A 8 5.52 22.60 14.66
C ALA A 8 5.03 21.20 14.27
N LEU A 9 4.14 20.60 15.07
CA LEU A 9 3.56 19.28 14.81
C LEU A 9 2.75 19.24 13.52
N THR A 10 1.95 20.28 13.26
CA THR A 10 1.14 20.38 12.04
C THR A 10 2.02 20.39 10.79
N TRP A 11 3.10 21.19 10.80
CA TRP A 11 4.07 21.22 9.71
C TRP A 11 4.79 19.88 9.54
N ILE A 12 5.17 19.22 10.63
CA ILE A 12 5.82 17.90 10.56
C ILE A 12 4.88 16.86 9.94
N LEU A 13 3.63 16.80 10.38
CA LEU A 13 2.62 15.89 9.82
C LEU A 13 2.40 16.14 8.34
N PHE A 14 2.26 17.42 7.96
CA PHE A 14 2.10 17.81 6.57
C PHE A 14 3.31 17.43 5.72
N LEU A 15 4.52 17.74 6.19
CA LEU A 15 5.76 17.40 5.49
C LEU A 15 5.97 15.88 5.38
N ALA A 16 5.50 15.10 6.35
CA ALA A 16 5.56 13.65 6.30
C ALA A 16 4.71 13.04 5.17
N LEU A 17 3.67 13.75 4.68
CA LEU A 17 2.85 13.29 3.56
C LEU A 17 3.63 13.21 2.25
N PHE A 18 4.61 14.09 2.02
CA PHE A 18 5.41 14.14 0.80
C PHE A 18 6.22 12.86 0.55
N PRO A 19 7.10 12.41 1.47
CA PRO A 19 7.85 11.18 1.27
C PRO A 19 6.93 9.94 1.25
N MET A 20 5.82 9.95 1.99
CA MET A 20 4.83 8.86 1.93
C MET A 20 4.18 8.75 0.56
N ALA A 21 3.65 9.84 0.01
CA ALA A 21 3.04 9.87 -1.31
C ALA A 21 4.02 9.41 -2.39
N TYR A 22 5.26 9.93 -2.35
CA TYR A 22 6.32 9.52 -3.27
C TYR A 22 6.59 8.02 -3.19
N PHE A 23 6.73 7.46 -1.98
CA PHE A 23 7.01 6.04 -1.82
C PHE A 23 5.87 5.15 -2.35
N TRP A 24 4.61 5.49 -2.07
CA TRP A 24 3.45 4.72 -2.52
C TRP A 24 3.26 4.80 -4.03
N LEU A 25 3.36 6.00 -4.63
CA LEU A 25 3.26 6.17 -6.08
C LEU A 25 4.43 5.51 -6.82
N ARG A 26 5.65 5.60 -6.28
CA ARG A 26 6.82 4.92 -6.83
C ARG A 26 6.65 3.40 -6.83
N ARG A 27 6.10 2.84 -5.74
CA ARG A 27 5.80 1.41 -5.66
C ARG A 27 4.71 0.99 -6.64
N ALA A 28 3.64 1.77 -6.75
CA ALA A 28 2.60 1.56 -7.76
C ALA A 28 3.19 1.58 -9.19
N TRP A 29 4.07 2.53 -9.50
CA TRP A 29 4.78 2.59 -10.78
C TRP A 29 5.65 1.35 -11.04
N ARG A 30 6.40 0.87 -10.04
CA ARG A 30 7.21 -0.36 -10.17
C ARG A 30 6.35 -1.59 -10.47
N ILE A 31 5.22 -1.75 -9.80
CA ILE A 31 4.33 -2.91 -10.00
C ILE A 31 3.61 -2.80 -11.36
N GLY A 32 3.08 -1.63 -11.70
CA GLY A 32 2.29 -1.44 -12.92
C GLY A 32 3.14 -1.40 -14.20
N VAL A 33 4.21 -0.59 -14.21
CA VAL A 33 5.00 -0.33 -15.41
C VAL A 33 6.21 -1.24 -15.51
N LYS A 34 6.98 -1.38 -14.42
CA LYS A 34 8.17 -2.24 -14.42
C LYS A 34 7.83 -3.72 -14.23
N ARG A 35 6.56 -4.05 -13.93
CA ARG A 35 6.07 -5.41 -13.63
C ARG A 35 6.94 -6.13 -12.59
N ASP A 36 7.47 -5.36 -11.64
CA ASP A 36 8.30 -5.89 -10.58
C ASP A 36 7.41 -6.34 -9.43
N PHE A 37 7.20 -7.66 -9.34
CA PHE A 37 6.32 -8.28 -8.35
C PHE A 37 7.04 -8.63 -7.04
N SER A 38 8.33 -8.27 -6.91
CA SER A 38 9.13 -8.53 -5.70
C SER A 38 8.57 -7.77 -4.49
N GLU A 39 7.87 -6.67 -4.73
CA GLU A 39 7.29 -5.82 -3.69
C GLU A 39 5.79 -6.09 -3.46
N VAL A 40 5.23 -7.19 -3.97
CA VAL A 40 3.78 -7.48 -3.87
C VAL A 40 3.46 -8.36 -2.66
N ALA A 41 2.46 -7.95 -1.87
CA ALA A 41 1.89 -8.72 -0.77
C ALA A 41 2.94 -9.31 0.20
N LEU A 42 4.00 -8.54 0.48
CA LEU A 42 5.13 -8.95 1.29
C LEU A 42 4.70 -9.38 2.71
N LYS A 43 5.16 -10.55 3.13
CA LYS A 43 5.14 -10.98 4.54
C LYS A 43 6.57 -11.23 4.99
N ARG A 44 7.04 -10.48 6.00
CA ARG A 44 8.44 -10.53 6.48
C ARG A 44 9.50 -10.26 5.40
N GLY A 45 9.16 -9.55 4.33
CA GLY A 45 10.09 -9.22 3.26
C GLY A 45 10.16 -10.25 2.13
N GLU A 46 9.40 -11.33 2.20
CA GLU A 46 9.30 -12.33 1.13
C GLU A 46 7.96 -12.19 0.36
N PRO A 47 7.99 -12.23 -0.98
CA PRO A 47 6.79 -12.29 -1.80
C PRO A 47 6.16 -13.70 -1.77
N PRO A 48 4.85 -13.83 -2.02
CA PRO A 48 4.17 -15.11 -2.10
C PRO A 48 4.55 -15.89 -3.37
N ALA A 49 4.39 -17.22 -3.35
CA ALA A 49 4.70 -18.12 -4.48
C ALA A 49 3.98 -17.78 -5.80
N ASP A 50 2.85 -17.06 -5.72
CA ASP A 50 2.10 -16.56 -6.88
C ASP A 50 1.82 -15.04 -6.72
N ALA A 51 2.90 -14.25 -6.70
CA ALA A 51 2.82 -12.79 -6.58
C ALA A 51 2.06 -12.11 -7.73
N SER A 52 2.05 -12.74 -8.91
CA SER A 52 1.39 -12.22 -10.12
C SER A 52 -0.11 -11.99 -9.92
N ARG A 53 -0.79 -12.92 -9.22
CA ARG A 53 -2.23 -12.84 -8.94
C ARG A 53 -2.59 -11.68 -8.02
N TRP A 54 -1.70 -11.33 -7.10
CA TRP A 54 -1.95 -10.31 -6.06
C TRP A 54 -1.43 -8.93 -6.44
N ALA A 55 -0.64 -8.84 -7.51
CA ALA A 55 -0.09 -7.60 -8.05
C ALA A 55 -1.13 -6.50 -8.32
N PRO A 56 -2.30 -6.76 -8.96
CA PRO A 56 -3.27 -5.70 -9.21
C PRO A 56 -3.85 -5.10 -7.92
N TYR A 57 -4.01 -5.89 -6.86
CA TYR A 57 -4.52 -5.39 -5.59
C TYR A 57 -3.51 -4.51 -4.87
N GLU A 58 -2.25 -4.94 -4.78
CA GLU A 58 -1.19 -4.14 -4.16
C GLU A 58 -0.94 -2.85 -4.96
N LEU A 59 -1.02 -2.92 -6.29
CA LEU A 59 -0.99 -1.75 -7.17
C LEU A 59 -2.11 -0.76 -6.82
N MET A 60 -3.36 -1.20 -6.76
CA MET A 60 -4.51 -0.35 -6.45
C MET A 60 -4.42 0.25 -5.05
N ILE A 61 -4.00 -0.52 -4.05
CA ILE A 61 -3.82 -0.03 -2.67
C ILE A 61 -2.80 1.12 -2.63
N ASN A 62 -1.63 0.94 -3.26
CA ASN A 62 -0.59 1.97 -3.26
C ASN A 62 -0.97 3.17 -4.13
N LEU A 63 -1.64 2.95 -5.27
CA LEU A 63 -2.08 4.02 -6.17
C LEU A 63 -3.16 4.89 -5.51
N LEU A 64 -4.22 4.29 -4.97
CA LEU A 64 -5.31 5.02 -4.31
C LEU A 64 -4.80 5.79 -3.11
N ALA A 65 -4.02 5.15 -2.24
CA ALA A 65 -3.45 5.82 -1.09
C ALA A 65 -2.53 6.99 -1.50
N GLY A 66 -1.68 6.78 -2.52
CA GLY A 66 -0.82 7.83 -3.07
C GLY A 66 -1.61 9.01 -3.64
N VAL A 67 -2.66 8.74 -4.43
CA VAL A 67 -3.52 9.77 -5.04
C VAL A 67 -4.27 10.57 -3.97
N ILE A 68 -4.82 9.91 -2.95
CA ILE A 68 -5.53 10.61 -1.86
C ILE A 68 -4.56 11.53 -1.10
N VAL A 69 -3.34 11.07 -0.81
CA VAL A 69 -2.35 11.92 -0.14
C VAL A 69 -1.91 13.09 -1.02
N VAL A 70 -1.72 12.89 -2.34
CA VAL A 70 -1.44 14.00 -3.27
C VAL A 70 -2.58 15.01 -3.28
N TYR A 71 -3.84 14.53 -3.32
CA TYR A 71 -5.01 15.40 -3.22
C TYR A 71 -5.00 16.23 -1.93
N VAL A 72 -4.68 15.61 -0.79
CA VAL A 72 -4.55 16.31 0.49
C VAL A 72 -3.46 17.37 0.43
N ILE A 73 -2.27 17.03 -0.08
CA ILE A 73 -1.15 17.97 -0.22
C ILE A 73 -1.55 19.19 -1.05
N VAL A 74 -2.13 18.96 -2.24
CA VAL A 74 -2.56 20.03 -3.14
C VAL A 74 -3.64 20.90 -2.46
N SER A 75 -4.61 20.28 -1.80
CA SER A 75 -5.70 21.00 -1.15
C SER A 75 -5.23 21.87 0.01
N VAL A 76 -4.26 21.41 0.80
CA VAL A 76 -3.66 22.20 1.88
C VAL A 76 -2.87 23.39 1.32
N VAL A 77 -2.07 23.17 0.26
CA VAL A 77 -1.31 24.26 -0.39
C VAL A 77 -2.24 25.34 -0.96
N LEU A 78 -3.40 24.93 -1.49
CA LEU A 78 -4.42 25.84 -2.01
C LEU A 78 -5.32 26.44 -0.92
N GLY A 79 -5.16 26.06 0.35
CA GLY A 79 -5.98 26.54 1.45
C GLY A 79 -7.43 26.04 1.43
N LEU A 80 -7.70 24.92 0.76
CA LEU A 80 -9.04 24.37 0.55
C LEU A 80 -9.54 23.49 1.72
N LEU A 81 -8.62 22.93 2.51
CA LEU A 81 -8.94 22.07 3.65
C LEU A 81 -8.36 22.63 4.93
N ASP A 82 -9.19 22.68 5.97
CA ASP A 82 -8.79 23.00 7.33
C ASP A 82 -8.06 21.81 7.99
N PHE A 83 -7.41 22.08 9.12
CA PHE A 83 -6.58 21.10 9.81
C PHE A 83 -7.31 19.81 10.17
N GLU A 84 -8.51 19.93 10.71
CA GLU A 84 -9.29 18.77 11.16
C GLU A 84 -9.61 17.85 9.98
N THR A 85 -10.09 18.41 8.87
CA THR A 85 -10.46 17.64 7.69
C THR A 85 -9.25 16.97 7.04
N TRP A 86 -8.17 17.71 6.76
CA TRP A 86 -7.05 17.11 6.06
C TRP A 86 -6.32 16.07 6.92
N ASN A 87 -6.20 16.32 8.24
CA ASN A 87 -5.59 15.38 9.17
C ASN A 87 -6.42 14.10 9.29
N ALA A 88 -7.76 14.21 9.34
CA ALA A 88 -8.65 13.05 9.35
C ALA A 88 -8.53 12.23 8.06
N VAL A 89 -8.54 12.88 6.90
CA VAL A 89 -8.40 12.20 5.60
C VAL A 89 -7.02 11.53 5.47
N ALA A 90 -5.94 12.22 5.82
CA ALA A 90 -4.59 11.68 5.77
C ALA A 90 -4.43 10.49 6.73
N GLY A 91 -4.83 10.66 7.98
CA GLY A 91 -4.73 9.63 9.01
C GLY A 91 -5.54 8.37 8.66
N THR A 92 -6.81 8.53 8.27
CA THR A 92 -7.65 7.39 7.86
C THR A 92 -7.08 6.69 6.64
N THR A 93 -6.60 7.43 5.62
CA THR A 93 -5.97 6.85 4.43
C THR A 93 -4.75 6.01 4.79
N ILE A 94 -3.88 6.52 5.67
CA ILE A 94 -2.70 5.79 6.16
C ILE A 94 -3.12 4.47 6.83
N TRP A 95 -4.08 4.52 7.75
CA TRP A 95 -4.56 3.33 8.46
C TRP A 95 -5.23 2.33 7.52
N CYS A 96 -6.12 2.79 6.64
CA CYS A 96 -6.77 1.96 5.63
C CYS A 96 -5.74 1.28 4.72
N LYS A 97 -4.72 1.99 4.26
CA LYS A 97 -3.63 1.44 3.46
C LYS A 97 -2.89 0.35 4.23
N PHE A 98 -2.52 0.59 5.49
CA PHE A 98 -1.83 -0.40 6.30
C PHE A 98 -2.67 -1.66 6.52
N PHE A 99 -3.94 -1.52 6.87
CA PHE A 99 -4.85 -2.65 7.03
C PHE A 99 -5.06 -3.42 5.72
N ALA A 100 -5.22 -2.72 4.60
CA ALA A 100 -5.38 -3.35 3.30
C ALA A 100 -4.14 -4.17 2.90
N SER A 101 -2.93 -3.59 3.00
CA SER A 101 -1.68 -4.32 2.73
C SER A 101 -1.47 -5.49 3.71
N PHE A 102 -1.85 -5.32 4.98
CA PHE A 102 -1.74 -6.37 6.00
C PHE A 102 -2.70 -7.54 5.77
N ALA A 103 -3.93 -7.25 5.34
CA ALA A 103 -4.91 -8.26 4.95
C ALA A 103 -4.46 -8.98 3.68
N LEU A 104 -3.96 -8.24 2.68
CA LEU A 104 -3.46 -8.81 1.44
C LEU A 104 -2.27 -9.77 1.67
N GLY A 105 -1.29 -9.37 2.48
CA GLY A 105 -0.16 -10.24 2.84
C GLY A 105 -0.58 -11.53 3.56
N ARG A 106 -1.64 -11.48 4.39
CA ARG A 106 -2.20 -12.69 5.02
C ARG A 106 -2.91 -13.59 4.02
N GLN A 107 -3.76 -13.02 3.19
CA GLN A 107 -4.51 -13.78 2.19
C GLN A 107 -3.55 -14.43 1.18
N ALA A 108 -2.54 -13.69 0.73
CA ALA A 108 -1.57 -14.20 -0.24
C ALA A 108 -0.70 -15.34 0.29
N HIS A 109 -0.20 -15.25 1.53
CA HIS A 109 0.61 -16.33 2.11
C HIS A 109 -0.23 -17.50 2.65
N GLY A 110 -1.42 -17.24 3.19
CA GLY A 110 -2.32 -18.29 3.71
C GLY A 110 -2.99 -19.12 2.61
N LEU A 111 -3.50 -18.46 1.56
CA LEU A 111 -4.12 -19.13 0.41
C LEU A 111 -3.08 -19.66 -0.59
N GLY A 112 -1.96 -18.94 -0.77
CA GLY A 112 -0.89 -19.32 -1.69
C GLY A 112 -0.19 -20.63 -1.30
N ALA A 113 0.09 -20.83 0.00
CA ALA A 113 0.66 -22.09 0.49
C ALA A 113 -0.26 -23.29 0.26
N ARG A 114 -1.58 -23.11 0.46
CA ARG A 114 -2.59 -24.16 0.26
C ARG A 114 -2.76 -24.51 -1.23
N GLN A 115 -2.83 -23.50 -2.10
CA GLN A 115 -2.96 -23.71 -3.55
C GLN A 115 -1.71 -24.31 -4.19
N ALA A 116 -0.51 -24.00 -3.68
CA ALA A 116 0.72 -24.63 -4.14
C ALA A 116 0.76 -26.12 -3.79
N ALA A 117 0.31 -26.49 -2.57
CA ALA A 117 0.20 -27.87 -2.14
C ALA A 117 -0.82 -28.67 -2.98
N ASP A 118 -1.98 -28.08 -3.27
CA ASP A 118 -3.03 -28.73 -4.08
C ASP A 118 -2.58 -28.95 -5.54
N LYS A 119 -1.87 -27.97 -6.14
CA LYS A 119 -1.28 -28.12 -7.48
C LYS A 119 -0.23 -29.23 -7.52
N ALA A 120 0.67 -29.28 -6.54
CA ALA A 120 1.68 -30.34 -6.45
C ALA A 120 1.06 -31.73 -6.30
N ALA A 121 0.03 -31.87 -5.44
CA ALA A 121 -0.71 -33.12 -5.27
C ALA A 121 -1.42 -33.57 -6.55
N THR A 122 -1.98 -32.63 -7.32
CA THR A 122 -2.65 -32.92 -8.58
C THR A 122 -1.67 -33.40 -9.66
N THR A 123 -0.52 -32.73 -9.81
CA THR A 123 0.51 -33.12 -10.79
C THR A 123 1.05 -34.52 -10.52
N VAL A 124 1.29 -34.87 -9.26
CA VAL A 124 1.74 -36.22 -8.86
C VAL A 124 0.68 -37.28 -9.16
N ARG A 125 -0.61 -36.95 -9.01
CA ARG A 125 -1.71 -37.88 -9.31
C ARG A 125 -1.84 -38.16 -10.80
N THR A 126 -1.67 -37.15 -11.66
CA THR A 126 -1.73 -37.29 -13.12
C THR A 126 -0.52 -38.06 -13.69
N GLN A 127 0.64 -38.02 -13.03
CA GLN A 127 1.82 -38.81 -13.46
C GLN A 127 1.77 -40.29 -13.03
N ARG A 128 0.83 -40.69 -12.17
CA ARG A 128 0.67 -42.07 -11.68
C ARG A 128 -0.43 -42.87 -12.40
N SER A 129 -1.14 -42.26 -13.36
CA SER A 129 -2.17 -42.88 -14.21
C SER A 129 -1.66 -43.10 -15.62
#